data_AF-A0A5C8WVT5-F1
#
_entry.id   AF-A0A5C8WVT5-F1
#
_cell.length_a   1.000
_cell.length_b   1.000
_cell.length_c   1.000
_cell.angle_alpha   90.00
_cell.angle_beta   90.00
_cell.angle_gamma   90.00
#
_symmetry.space_group_name_H-M   'P 1'
#
loop_
_entity.id
_entity.type
_entity.pdbx_description
1 polymer ?
#
loop_
_entity_poly.entity_id
_entity_poly.type
_entity_poly.pdbx_seq_one_letter_code
_entity_poly.pdbx_strand_id
1 'polypeptide(L)'
;MGGSSADIEALLIDVTDPNNQTPGMLPAIFRDIIGRLDAAGLAYAVVGRIALALHEQARFVSVIEIVADLDVDRRQEAAEFVRTTRARFAECMDPHPFRRPISLTLRPCICATEMRLLADAIILPWFGVAARLASAEHLLWVCCRTEPVTLDDAERHVDAIALIAGGAVDLHRVQGLLRETDDVDEAGQRRLRLAIGDAVLSTTSSFSRFMAERRARLDPNYVPVWRWLQTETASDDEP
;
A
#
# COMPACT_ATOMS: atom_id res chain seq x y z
N MET A 1 -16.53 -4.47 -9.89
CA MET A 1 -16.97 -3.06 -9.97
C MET A 1 -15.71 -2.24 -10.07
N GLY A 2 -15.41 -1.64 -11.23
CA GLY A 2 -14.23 -0.80 -11.39
C GLY A 2 -14.57 0.63 -10.97
N GLY A 3 -14.12 1.06 -9.79
CA GLY A 3 -14.09 2.48 -9.45
C GLY A 3 -13.13 3.21 -10.38
N SER A 4 -13.42 4.46 -10.72
CA SER A 4 -12.49 5.29 -11.48
C SER A 4 -11.21 5.50 -10.66
N SER A 5 -10.05 5.69 -11.31
CA SER A 5 -8.79 6.04 -10.62
C SER A 5 -8.99 7.19 -9.63
N ALA A 6 -9.80 8.18 -10.01
CA ALA A 6 -10.13 9.33 -9.17
C ALA A 6 -10.88 8.95 -7.86
N ASP A 7 -11.75 7.94 -7.91
CA ASP A 7 -12.49 7.46 -6.73
C ASP A 7 -11.55 6.72 -5.76
N ILE A 8 -10.60 5.97 -6.30
CA ILE A 8 -9.58 5.26 -5.53
C ILE A 8 -8.60 6.26 -4.91
N GLU A 9 -8.16 7.25 -5.69
CA GLU A 9 -7.28 8.33 -5.24
C GLU A 9 -7.87 9.11 -4.06
N ALA A 10 -9.17 9.40 -4.08
CA ALA A 10 -9.86 10.08 -2.99
C ALA A 10 -9.87 9.27 -1.68
N LEU A 11 -9.83 7.94 -1.76
CA LEU A 11 -9.82 7.04 -0.60
C LEU A 11 -8.42 6.85 0.01
N LEU A 12 -7.35 7.21 -0.69
CA LEU A 12 -5.98 7.16 -0.18
C LEU A 12 -5.64 8.32 0.76
N ILE A 13 -6.47 9.37 0.73
CA ILE A 13 -6.36 10.61 1.48
C ILE A 13 -7.19 10.45 2.77
N ASP A 14 -6.55 10.46 3.94
CA ASP A 14 -7.27 10.46 5.22
C ASP A 14 -8.00 11.80 5.41
N VAL A 15 -9.33 11.78 5.30
CA VAL A 15 -10.19 12.97 5.49
C VAL A 15 -10.72 13.06 6.92
N THR A 16 -10.30 12.17 7.84
CA THR A 16 -10.86 12.13 9.20
C THR A 16 -10.34 13.23 10.13
N ASP A 17 -9.26 13.92 9.77
CA ASP A 17 -8.75 15.09 10.51
C ASP A 17 -8.78 16.36 9.62
N PRO A 18 -9.78 17.25 9.79
CA PRO A 18 -9.90 18.47 8.99
C PRO A 18 -8.78 19.50 9.23
N ASN A 19 -7.97 19.34 10.30
CA ASN A 19 -6.81 20.20 10.57
C ASN A 19 -5.50 19.61 10.04
N ASN A 20 -5.51 18.38 9.51
CA ASN A 20 -4.34 17.76 8.92
C ASN A 20 -4.34 18.00 7.39
N GLN A 21 -3.54 18.97 6.91
CA GLN A 21 -3.41 19.25 5.48
C GLN A 21 -2.59 18.18 4.73
N THR A 22 -1.85 17.34 5.45
CA THR A 22 -0.93 16.33 4.91
C THR A 22 -1.57 15.41 3.87
N PRO A 23 -2.79 14.86 4.07
CA PRO A 23 -3.40 13.95 3.11
C PRO A 23 -3.75 14.65 1.79
N GLY A 24 -4.21 15.91 1.83
CA GLY A 24 -4.55 16.69 0.63
C GLY A 24 -3.34 17.06 -0.23
N MET A 25 -2.13 17.00 0.34
CA MET A 25 -0.87 17.31 -0.34
C MET A 25 -0.24 16.09 -1.01
N LEU A 26 -0.68 14.86 -0.71
CA LEU A 26 -0.17 13.63 -1.33
C LEU A 26 -0.16 13.70 -2.86
N PRO A 27 -1.25 14.13 -3.55
CA PRO A 27 -1.22 14.25 -5.02
C PRO A 27 -0.16 15.24 -5.52
N ALA A 28 0.03 16.37 -4.84
CA ALA A 28 1.00 17.38 -5.23
C ALA A 28 2.45 16.88 -5.04
N ILE A 29 2.73 16.26 -3.90
CA ILE A 29 4.03 15.64 -3.59
C ILE A 29 4.34 14.53 -4.60
N PHE A 30 3.37 13.66 -4.87
CA PHE A 30 3.52 12.56 -5.82
C PHE A 30 3.83 13.08 -7.23
N ARG A 31 3.08 14.07 -7.73
CA ARG A 31 3.34 14.68 -9.04
C ARG A 31 4.74 15.31 -9.13
N ASP A 32 5.21 16.00 -8.08
CA ASP A 32 6.55 16.57 -8.05
C ASP A 32 7.63 15.48 -8.14
N ILE A 33 7.47 14.41 -7.36
CA ILE A 33 8.41 13.28 -7.36
C ILE A 33 8.47 12.62 -8.73
N ILE A 34 7.31 12.22 -9.27
CA ILE A 34 7.23 11.52 -10.55
C ILE A 34 7.76 12.41 -11.68
N GLY A 35 7.35 13.69 -11.73
CA GLY A 35 7.82 14.62 -12.75
C GLY A 35 9.33 14.84 -12.72
N ARG A 36 9.95 14.87 -11.53
CA ARG A 36 11.42 14.98 -11.41
C ARG A 36 12.15 13.70 -11.79
N LEU A 37 11.59 12.52 -11.47
CA LEU A 37 12.16 11.23 -11.90
C LEU A 37 12.12 11.09 -13.42
N ASP A 38 10.99 11.46 -14.04
CA ASP A 38 10.83 11.48 -15.49
C ASP A 38 11.78 12.48 -16.16
N ALA A 39 11.91 13.70 -15.62
CA ALA A 39 12.83 14.72 -16.13
C ALA A 39 14.30 14.28 -16.03
N ALA A 40 14.64 13.46 -15.04
CA ALA A 40 15.96 12.86 -14.89
C ALA A 40 16.18 11.63 -15.79
N GLY A 41 15.14 11.16 -16.51
CA GLY A 41 15.21 9.97 -17.36
C GLY A 41 15.46 8.68 -16.57
N LEU A 42 15.07 8.64 -15.30
CA LEU A 42 15.29 7.48 -14.43
C LEU A 42 14.20 6.43 -14.69
N ALA A 43 14.61 5.18 -14.89
CA ALA A 43 13.69 4.06 -14.82
C ALA A 43 13.29 3.84 -13.35
N TYR A 44 12.00 3.82 -13.06
CA TYR A 44 11.49 3.63 -11.70
C TYR A 44 10.16 2.87 -11.72
N ALA A 45 9.81 2.35 -10.55
CA ALA A 45 8.49 1.84 -10.25
C ALA A 45 8.09 2.23 -8.84
N VAL A 46 6.86 2.73 -8.70
CA VAL A 46 6.23 2.95 -7.41
C VAL A 46 5.79 1.60 -6.86
N VAL A 47 6.15 1.33 -5.62
CA VAL A 47 5.79 0.13 -4.87
C VAL A 47 5.01 0.52 -3.61
N GLY A 48 4.60 -0.47 -2.82
CA GLY A 48 3.86 -0.24 -1.58
C GLY A 48 2.41 0.21 -1.84
N ARG A 49 1.84 0.95 -0.89
CA ARG A 49 0.39 1.20 -0.80
C ARG A 49 -0.23 1.95 -1.98
N ILE A 50 0.53 2.84 -2.62
CA ILE A 50 0.05 3.54 -3.82
C ILE A 50 -0.20 2.56 -4.96
N ALA A 51 0.73 1.62 -5.18
CA ALA A 51 0.56 0.60 -6.22
C ALA A 51 -0.42 -0.50 -5.79
N LEU A 52 -0.49 -0.83 -4.49
CA LEU A 52 -1.49 -1.77 -3.94
C LEU A 52 -2.94 -1.30 -4.18
N ALA A 53 -3.18 0.02 -4.20
CA ALA A 53 -4.50 0.59 -4.45
C ALA A 53 -5.07 0.23 -5.83
N LEU A 54 -4.26 -0.28 -6.76
CA LEU A 54 -4.74 -0.84 -8.03
C LEU A 54 -5.48 -2.17 -7.86
N HIS A 55 -5.16 -2.92 -6.80
CA HIS A 55 -5.53 -4.32 -6.64
C HIS A 55 -6.43 -4.56 -5.43
N GLU A 56 -6.34 -3.68 -4.43
CA GLU A 56 -7.07 -3.77 -3.18
C GLU A 56 -7.79 -2.48 -2.84
N GLN A 57 -8.78 -2.56 -1.94
CA GLN A 57 -9.49 -1.38 -1.49
C GLN A 57 -8.51 -0.37 -0.87
N ALA A 58 -8.52 0.85 -1.40
CA ALA A 58 -7.65 1.93 -0.98
C ALA A 58 -7.67 2.13 0.54
N ARG A 59 -6.47 2.09 1.12
CA ARG A 59 -6.20 2.42 2.53
C ARG A 59 -5.34 3.66 2.58
N PHE A 60 -5.38 4.36 3.71
CA PHE A 60 -4.56 5.55 3.90
C PHE A 60 -3.08 5.31 3.59
N VAL A 61 -2.51 6.24 2.81
CA VAL A 61 -1.11 6.23 2.40
C VAL A 61 -0.34 7.32 3.14
N SER A 62 0.58 6.90 3.99
CA SER A 62 1.60 7.78 4.60
C SER A 62 3.00 7.56 4.04
N VAL A 63 3.18 6.63 3.11
CA VAL A 63 4.50 6.24 2.58
C VAL A 63 4.44 6.19 1.05
N ILE A 64 5.34 6.92 0.41
CA ILE A 64 5.63 6.81 -1.02
C ILE A 64 6.91 5.98 -1.17
N GLU A 65 6.80 4.75 -1.65
CA GLU A 65 7.95 3.87 -1.88
C GLU A 65 8.25 3.76 -3.38
N ILE A 66 9.51 3.97 -3.75
CA ILE A 66 9.97 3.96 -5.14
C ILE A 66 11.26 3.16 -5.24
N VAL A 67 11.27 2.22 -6.17
CA VAL A 67 12.48 1.54 -6.64
C VAL A 67 12.90 2.20 -7.94
N ALA A 68 14.18 2.55 -8.08
CA ALA A 68 14.71 3.15 -9.28
C ALA A 68 16.04 2.53 -9.70
N ASP A 69 16.31 2.59 -11.00
CA ASP A 69 17.60 2.21 -11.57
C ASP A 69 18.64 3.29 -11.23
N LEU A 70 19.33 3.06 -10.12
CA LEU A 70 20.30 3.96 -9.54
C LEU A 70 21.65 3.25 -9.48
N ASP A 71 22.53 3.59 -10.41
CA ASP A 71 23.93 3.18 -10.36
C ASP A 71 24.63 3.65 -9.07
N VAL A 72 25.82 3.10 -8.79
CA VAL A 72 26.59 3.41 -7.57
C VAL A 72 26.81 4.92 -7.39
N ASP A 73 27.07 5.64 -8.48
CA ASP A 73 27.25 7.10 -8.49
C ASP A 73 25.94 7.87 -8.21
N ARG A 74 24.79 7.25 -8.49
CA ARG A 74 23.45 7.85 -8.33
C ARG A 74 22.83 7.62 -6.95
N ARG A 75 23.50 6.88 -6.05
CA ARG A 75 23.01 6.71 -4.66
C ARG A 75 23.04 8.02 -3.88
N GLN A 76 24.08 8.83 -4.08
CA GLN A 76 24.16 10.16 -3.47
C GLN A 76 23.10 11.10 -4.06
N GLU A 77 22.85 11.00 -5.36
CA GLU A 77 21.78 11.74 -6.04
C GLU A 77 20.38 11.35 -5.53
N ALA A 78 20.15 10.07 -5.23
CA ALA A 78 18.90 9.60 -4.65
C ALA A 78 18.68 10.12 -3.22
N ALA A 79 19.72 10.13 -2.39
CA ALA A 79 19.65 10.73 -1.05
C ALA A 79 19.40 12.24 -1.14
N GLU A 80 20.05 12.93 -2.08
CA GLU A 80 19.82 14.34 -2.37
C GLU A 80 18.38 14.58 -2.85
N PHE A 81 17.87 13.72 -3.72
CA PHE A 81 16.51 13.77 -4.22
C PHE A 81 15.51 13.71 -3.07
N VAL A 82 15.65 12.72 -2.18
CA VAL A 82 14.77 12.57 -1.01
C VAL A 82 14.88 13.80 -0.09
N ARG A 83 16.09 14.28 0.17
CA ARG A 83 16.33 15.45 1.02
C ARG A 83 15.71 16.72 0.44
N THR A 84 15.91 16.98 -0.85
CA THR A 84 15.36 18.16 -1.53
C THR A 84 13.84 18.11 -1.62
N THR A 85 13.25 16.93 -1.85
CA THR A 85 11.79 16.75 -1.80
C THR A 85 11.25 17.00 -0.39
N ARG A 86 11.89 16.44 0.65
CA ARG A 86 11.50 16.70 2.03
C ARG A 86 11.58 18.18 2.37
N ALA A 87 12.64 18.87 1.98
CA ALA A 87 12.78 20.31 2.23
C ALA A 87 11.71 21.14 1.50
N ARG A 88 11.31 20.74 0.29
CA ARG A 88 10.26 21.42 -0.48
C ARG A 88 8.87 21.24 0.14
N PHE A 89 8.62 20.10 0.75
CA PHE A 89 7.35 19.75 1.38
C PHE A 89 7.49 19.55 2.89
N ALA A 90 8.36 20.35 3.54
CA ALA A 90 8.69 20.21 4.95
C ALA A 90 7.43 20.24 5.84
N GLU A 91 6.47 21.11 5.49
CA GLU A 91 5.17 21.24 6.13
C GLU A 91 4.29 19.98 6.07
N CYS A 92 4.64 18.93 5.33
CA CYS A 92 3.84 17.69 5.25
C CYS A 92 4.67 16.42 5.47
N MET A 93 5.99 16.54 5.33
CA MET A 93 6.93 15.42 5.43
C MET A 93 7.76 15.45 6.71
N ASP A 94 7.79 16.56 7.45
CA ASP A 94 8.50 16.62 8.72
C ASP A 94 7.69 15.96 9.84
N PRO A 95 8.33 15.17 10.71
CA PRO A 95 7.65 14.44 11.79
C PRO A 95 7.27 15.30 12.99
N HIS A 96 7.75 16.54 13.08
CA HIS A 96 7.58 17.39 14.27
C HIS A 96 6.21 18.10 14.38
N PRO A 97 5.46 18.41 13.30
CA PRO A 97 4.12 18.97 13.41
C PRO A 97 2.97 17.97 13.20
N PHE A 98 3.19 16.78 12.63
CA PHE A 98 2.10 15.89 12.18
C PHE A 98 2.11 14.51 12.83
N ARG A 99 0.93 14.01 13.20
CA ARG A 99 0.75 12.65 13.75
C ARG A 99 1.10 11.54 12.76
N ARG A 100 0.99 11.81 11.46
CA ARG A 100 1.27 10.88 10.35
C ARG A 100 1.86 11.65 9.15
N PRO A 101 3.15 12.02 9.17
CA PRO A 101 3.78 12.68 8.04
C PRO A 101 3.84 11.75 6.82
N ILE A 102 3.88 12.33 5.62
CA ILE A 102 4.19 11.56 4.41
C ILE A 102 5.70 11.30 4.37
N SER A 103 6.09 10.04 4.30
CA SER A 103 7.48 9.64 4.08
C SER A 103 7.71 9.26 2.62
N LEU A 104 8.93 9.50 2.15
CA LEU A 104 9.41 9.11 0.82
C LEU A 104 10.62 8.20 0.99
N THR A 105 10.54 7.02 0.39
CA THR A 105 11.65 6.08 0.27
C THR A 105 11.98 5.92 -1.21
N LEU A 106 13.14 6.40 -1.63
CA LEU A 106 13.72 6.15 -2.94
C LEU A 106 14.92 5.23 -2.77
N ARG A 107 14.87 4.02 -3.31
CA ARG A 107 15.94 3.03 -3.17
C ARG A 107 16.45 2.51 -4.51
N PRO A 108 17.74 2.15 -4.60
CA PRO A 108 18.29 1.53 -5.79
C PRO A 108 17.66 0.15 -6.02
N CYS A 109 17.55 -0.22 -7.28
CA CYS A 109 17.44 -1.60 -7.71
C CYS A 109 18.70 -2.38 -7.30
N ILE A 110 18.52 -3.53 -6.64
CA ILE A 110 19.65 -4.33 -6.12
C ILE A 110 19.79 -5.71 -6.78
N CYS A 111 18.84 -6.15 -7.60
CA CYS A 111 18.91 -7.45 -8.26
C CYS A 111 18.18 -7.49 -9.61
N ALA A 112 18.44 -8.55 -10.39
CA ALA A 112 17.83 -8.74 -11.71
C ALA A 112 16.29 -8.80 -11.65
N THR A 113 15.71 -9.36 -10.59
CA THR A 113 14.26 -9.40 -10.39
C THR A 113 13.68 -8.00 -10.18
N GLU A 114 14.41 -7.09 -9.53
CA GLU A 114 13.98 -5.69 -9.43
C GLU A 114 14.15 -4.95 -10.75
N MET A 115 15.16 -5.26 -11.56
CA MET A 115 15.24 -4.72 -12.93
C MET A 115 14.05 -5.17 -13.78
N ARG A 116 13.61 -6.41 -13.62
CA ARG A 116 12.38 -6.92 -14.26
C ARG A 116 11.14 -6.21 -13.73
N LEU A 117 11.06 -5.92 -12.43
CA LEU A 117 9.99 -5.10 -11.85
C LEU A 117 9.89 -3.72 -12.51
N LEU A 118 11.03 -3.06 -12.80
CA LEU A 118 11.04 -1.77 -13.50
C LEU A 118 10.53 -1.89 -14.95
N ALA A 119 10.88 -2.99 -15.63
CA ALA A 119 10.45 -3.24 -17.01
C ALA A 119 8.97 -3.64 -17.11
N ASP A 120 8.47 -4.40 -16.14
CA ASP A 120 7.09 -4.90 -16.07
C ASP A 120 6.13 -3.89 -15.40
N ALA A 121 6.62 -2.71 -15.02
CA ALA A 121 5.82 -1.69 -14.36
C ALA A 121 4.66 -1.23 -15.25
N ILE A 122 3.48 -1.15 -14.66
CA ILE A 122 2.24 -0.77 -15.34
C ILE A 122 2.18 0.76 -15.39
N ILE A 123 2.08 1.32 -16.60
CA ILE A 123 1.95 2.77 -16.80
C ILE A 123 0.48 3.15 -16.79
N LEU A 124 0.06 3.93 -15.79
CA LEU A 124 -1.32 4.41 -15.64
C LEU A 124 -1.35 5.87 -15.17
N PRO A 125 -2.40 6.63 -15.55
CA PRO A 125 -2.62 7.94 -14.96
C PRO A 125 -2.94 7.78 -13.47
N TRP A 126 -2.16 8.43 -12.62
CA TRP A 126 -2.32 8.44 -11.16
C TRP A 126 -2.04 9.83 -10.61
N PHE A 127 -2.97 10.39 -9.82
CA PHE A 127 -2.89 11.77 -9.32
C PHE A 127 -2.64 12.82 -10.43
N GLY A 128 -3.08 12.54 -11.66
CA GLY A 128 -2.92 13.40 -12.82
C GLY A 128 -1.58 13.30 -13.57
N VAL A 129 -0.72 12.32 -13.26
CA VAL A 129 0.53 12.04 -13.99
C VAL A 129 0.60 10.59 -14.44
N ALA A 130 1.31 10.29 -15.53
CA ALA A 130 1.54 8.91 -15.96
C ALA A 130 2.59 8.26 -15.06
N ALA A 131 2.15 7.46 -14.09
CA ALA A 131 3.03 6.81 -13.13
C ALA A 131 3.30 5.36 -13.52
N ARG A 132 4.53 4.89 -13.25
CA ARG A 132 4.94 3.48 -13.36
C ARG A 132 4.68 2.79 -12.03
N LEU A 133 3.64 1.97 -11.96
CA LEU A 133 3.20 1.27 -10.74
C LEU A 133 3.57 -0.22 -10.85
N ALA A 134 4.05 -0.84 -9.76
CA ALA A 134 4.37 -2.26 -9.76
C ALA A 134 3.12 -3.14 -9.92
N SER A 135 3.25 -4.25 -10.64
CA SER A 135 2.20 -5.28 -10.76
C SER A 135 1.96 -6.00 -9.43
N ALA A 136 0.76 -6.58 -9.26
CA ALA A 136 0.38 -7.36 -8.09
C ALA A 136 1.40 -8.46 -7.70
N GLU A 137 1.97 -9.19 -8.67
CA GLU A 137 2.96 -10.25 -8.40
C GLU A 137 4.26 -9.70 -7.82
N HIS A 138 4.75 -8.59 -8.38
CA HIS A 138 5.94 -7.91 -7.89
C HIS A 138 5.70 -7.27 -6.52
N LEU A 139 4.50 -6.74 -6.26
CA LEU A 139 4.14 -6.24 -4.93
C LEU A 139 4.13 -7.36 -3.90
N LEU A 140 3.50 -8.50 -4.20
CA LEU A 140 3.50 -9.65 -3.29
C LEU A 140 4.92 -10.17 -3.05
N TRP A 141 5.74 -10.25 -4.11
CA TRP A 141 7.15 -10.61 -4.00
C TRP A 141 7.92 -9.65 -3.07
N VAL A 142 7.74 -8.32 -3.19
CA VAL A 142 8.35 -7.34 -2.28
C VAL A 142 7.92 -7.56 -0.83
N CYS A 143 6.61 -7.77 -0.59
CA CYS A 143 6.08 -8.05 0.74
C CYS A 143 6.69 -9.32 1.35
N CYS A 144 6.90 -10.37 0.55
CA CYS A 144 7.47 -11.61 1.03
C CYS A 144 8.99 -11.56 1.23
N ARG A 145 9.74 -10.76 0.44
CA ARG A 145 11.21 -10.73 0.52
C ARG A 145 11.72 -9.94 1.71
N THR A 146 11.07 -8.83 2.05
CA THR A 146 11.62 -7.90 3.05
C THR A 146 11.44 -8.47 4.46
N GLU A 147 12.53 -8.55 5.23
CA GLU A 147 12.48 -9.03 6.61
C GLU A 147 11.77 -8.00 7.50
N PRO A 148 10.91 -8.41 8.43
CA PRO A 148 10.27 -7.49 9.36
C PRO A 148 11.26 -6.97 10.40
N VAL A 149 11.74 -5.74 10.20
CA VAL A 149 12.66 -5.02 11.10
C VAL A 149 11.94 -3.87 11.82
N THR A 150 10.83 -3.33 11.26
CA THR A 150 10.08 -2.19 11.80
C THR A 150 8.57 -2.48 11.91
N LEU A 151 7.84 -1.58 12.60
CA LEU A 151 6.37 -1.66 12.73
C LEU A 151 5.64 -1.64 11.37
N ASP A 152 6.25 -1.02 10.36
CA ASP A 152 5.73 -0.97 8.99
C ASP A 152 5.71 -2.36 8.33
N ASP A 153 6.48 -3.32 8.85
CA ASP A 153 6.53 -4.67 8.27
C ASP A 153 5.38 -5.57 8.70
N ALA A 154 4.72 -5.27 9.82
CA ALA A 154 3.43 -5.89 10.13
C ALA A 154 2.38 -5.51 9.08
N GLU A 155 2.46 -4.29 8.55
CA GLU A 155 1.57 -3.82 7.50
C GLU A 155 1.82 -4.54 6.17
N ARG A 156 3.09 -4.86 5.86
CA ARG A 156 3.44 -5.63 4.64
C ARG A 156 2.86 -7.04 4.62
N HIS A 157 2.76 -7.70 5.77
CA HIS A 157 2.08 -9.00 5.87
C HIS A 157 0.58 -8.87 5.62
N VAL A 158 -0.06 -7.84 6.16
CA VAL A 158 -1.48 -7.54 5.89
C VAL A 158 -1.71 -7.22 4.41
N ASP A 159 -0.80 -6.49 3.79
CA ASP A 159 -0.87 -6.15 2.37
C ASP A 159 -0.69 -7.40 1.48
N ALA A 160 0.20 -8.32 1.86
CA ALA A 160 0.34 -9.62 1.20
C ALA A 160 -0.95 -10.46 1.30
N ILE A 161 -1.55 -10.52 2.50
CA ILE A 161 -2.83 -11.21 2.71
C ILE A 161 -3.92 -10.60 1.82
N ALA A 162 -3.99 -9.27 1.76
CA ALA A 162 -4.98 -8.57 0.96
C ALA A 162 -4.83 -8.95 -0.52
N LEU A 163 -3.64 -8.78 -1.10
CA LEU A 163 -3.35 -9.15 -2.50
C LEU A 163 -3.75 -10.60 -2.86
N ILE A 164 -3.50 -11.54 -1.95
CA ILE A 164 -3.86 -12.95 -2.15
C ILE A 164 -5.38 -13.13 -2.06
N ALA A 165 -6.03 -12.52 -1.07
CA ALA A 165 -7.47 -12.60 -0.85
C ALA A 165 -8.28 -11.95 -1.98
N GLY A 166 -7.79 -10.86 -2.58
CA GLY A 166 -8.41 -10.21 -3.74
C GLY A 166 -8.28 -10.98 -5.04
N GLY A 167 -7.43 -12.02 -5.09
CA GLY A 167 -7.26 -12.86 -6.28
C GLY A 167 -6.56 -12.15 -7.45
N ALA A 168 -5.85 -11.05 -7.18
CA ALA A 168 -5.16 -10.26 -8.20
C ALA A 168 -3.80 -10.85 -8.64
N VAL A 169 -3.33 -11.91 -7.96
CA VAL A 169 -1.96 -12.43 -8.07
C VAL A 169 -1.96 -13.86 -8.61
N ASP A 170 -1.13 -14.12 -9.63
CA ASP A 170 -0.69 -15.49 -9.94
C ASP A 170 0.39 -15.97 -8.94
N LEU A 171 -0.03 -16.81 -7.99
CA LEU A 171 0.86 -17.38 -6.96
C LEU A 171 2.00 -18.24 -7.55
N HIS A 172 1.79 -18.90 -8.70
CA HIS A 172 2.83 -19.71 -9.32
C HIS A 172 3.95 -18.79 -9.86
N ARG A 173 3.59 -17.66 -10.46
CA ARG A 173 4.54 -16.65 -10.90
C ARG A 173 5.33 -16.08 -9.71
N VAL A 174 4.67 -15.75 -8.60
CA VAL A 174 5.35 -15.25 -7.38
C VAL A 174 6.29 -16.27 -6.77
N GLN A 175 5.93 -17.55 -6.72
CA GLN A 175 6.84 -18.62 -6.30
C GLN A 175 8.08 -18.70 -7.19
N GLY A 176 7.92 -18.51 -8.51
CA GLY A 176 9.04 -18.41 -9.45
C GLY A 176 9.97 -17.24 -9.11
N LEU A 177 9.42 -16.04 -8.90
CA LEU A 177 10.20 -14.86 -8.52
C LEU A 177 10.95 -15.04 -7.20
N LEU A 178 10.31 -15.65 -6.19
CA LEU A 178 10.96 -15.91 -4.90
C LEU A 178 12.11 -16.91 -5.04
N ARG A 179 11.96 -17.98 -5.84
CA ARG A 179 13.06 -18.94 -6.08
C ARG A 179 14.29 -18.31 -6.73
N GLU A 180 14.11 -17.25 -7.52
CA GLU A 180 15.23 -16.51 -8.13
C GLU A 180 16.01 -15.68 -7.09
N THR A 181 15.39 -15.32 -5.96
CA THR A 181 15.92 -14.30 -5.03
C THR A 181 16.04 -14.73 -3.58
N ASP A 182 15.43 -15.86 -3.20
CA ASP A 182 15.43 -16.35 -1.83
C ASP A 182 16.85 -16.76 -1.40
N ASP A 183 17.10 -16.54 -0.12
CA ASP A 183 18.29 -17.03 0.54
C ASP A 183 18.21 -18.55 0.79
N VAL A 184 19.30 -19.12 1.32
CA VAL A 184 19.39 -20.55 1.69
C VAL A 184 18.26 -20.96 2.64
N ASP A 185 17.77 -20.00 3.42
CA ASP A 185 16.72 -20.23 4.39
C ASP A 185 15.32 -20.21 3.77
N GLU A 186 15.14 -19.90 2.48
CA GLU A 186 13.83 -19.79 1.83
C GLU A 186 12.85 -18.90 2.63
N ALA A 187 13.36 -17.82 3.23
CA ALA A 187 12.58 -16.99 4.14
C ALA A 187 11.36 -16.38 3.43
N GLY A 188 11.51 -15.93 2.18
CA GLY A 188 10.43 -15.38 1.39
C GLY A 188 9.35 -16.40 1.05
N GLN A 189 9.73 -17.62 0.67
CA GLN A 189 8.76 -18.71 0.48
C GLN A 189 8.01 -19.07 1.77
N ARG A 190 8.65 -19.06 2.93
CA ARG A 190 7.94 -19.27 4.20
C ARG A 190 6.91 -18.18 4.45
N ARG A 191 7.27 -16.91 4.26
CA ARG A 191 6.34 -15.77 4.41
C ARG A 191 5.17 -15.87 3.44
N LEU A 192 5.42 -16.27 2.19
CA LEU A 192 4.35 -16.51 1.21
C LEU A 192 3.38 -17.61 1.68
N ARG A 193 3.90 -18.75 2.18
CA ARG A 193 3.07 -19.85 2.69
C ARG A 193 2.19 -19.39 3.88
N LEU A 194 2.75 -18.58 4.79
CA LEU A 194 2.00 -18.00 5.91
C LEU A 194 0.90 -17.04 5.41
N ALA A 195 1.23 -16.11 4.51
CA ALA A 195 0.26 -15.17 3.96
C ALA A 195 -0.88 -15.87 3.20
N ILE A 196 -0.59 -16.96 2.47
CA ILE A 196 -1.61 -17.81 1.84
C ILE A 196 -2.53 -18.42 2.92
N GLY A 197 -1.97 -19.00 3.98
CA GLY A 197 -2.74 -19.58 5.08
C GLY A 197 -3.68 -18.55 5.72
N ASP A 198 -3.15 -17.37 6.03
CA ASP A 198 -3.91 -16.28 6.65
C ASP A 198 -4.97 -15.70 5.70
N ALA A 199 -4.71 -15.61 4.40
CA ALA A 199 -5.70 -15.19 3.41
C ALA A 199 -6.87 -16.17 3.30
N VAL A 200 -6.60 -17.49 3.33
CA VAL A 200 -7.64 -18.53 3.35
C VAL A 200 -8.47 -18.44 4.63
N LEU A 201 -7.83 -18.23 5.79
CA LEU A 201 -8.54 -18.07 7.07
C LEU A 201 -9.36 -16.76 7.13
N SER A 202 -8.84 -15.67 6.57
CA SER A 202 -9.53 -14.37 6.48
C SER A 202 -10.76 -14.44 5.57
N THR A 203 -10.65 -15.09 4.42
CA THR A 203 -11.77 -15.26 3.48
C THR A 203 -12.84 -16.21 4.04
N THR A 204 -12.45 -17.32 4.67
CA THR A 204 -13.39 -18.27 5.31
C THR A 204 -14.09 -17.68 6.54
N SER A 205 -13.38 -16.90 7.36
CA SER A 205 -13.99 -16.17 8.48
C SER A 205 -14.90 -15.03 8.01
N SER A 206 -14.53 -14.31 6.95
CA SER A 206 -15.37 -13.29 6.33
C SER A 206 -16.65 -13.88 5.74
N PHE A 207 -16.57 -15.02 5.08
CA PHE A 207 -17.73 -15.76 4.60
C PHE A 207 -18.60 -16.26 5.75
N SER A 208 -18.00 -16.82 6.80
CA SER A 208 -18.72 -17.30 7.98
C SER A 208 -19.43 -16.16 8.72
N ARG A 209 -18.78 -15.01 8.86
CA ARG A 209 -19.36 -13.79 9.43
C ARG A 209 -20.50 -13.26 8.56
N PHE A 210 -20.33 -13.20 7.25
CA PHE A 210 -21.39 -12.79 6.33
C PHE A 210 -22.60 -13.73 6.39
N MET A 211 -22.36 -15.05 6.47
CA MET A 211 -23.42 -16.04 6.63
C MET A 211 -24.07 -15.97 8.02
N ALA A 212 -23.31 -15.70 9.07
CA ALA A 212 -23.84 -15.48 10.42
C ALA A 212 -24.68 -14.20 10.49
N GLU A 213 -24.23 -13.11 9.87
CA GLU A 213 -24.98 -11.85 9.78
C GLU A 213 -26.24 -12.00 8.93
N ARG A 214 -26.16 -12.75 7.82
CA ARG A 214 -27.34 -13.11 7.02
C ARG A 214 -28.33 -13.97 7.81
N ARG A 215 -27.86 -14.95 8.58
CA ARG A 215 -28.72 -15.74 9.49
C ARG A 215 -29.34 -14.87 10.58
N ALA A 216 -28.56 -13.96 11.17
CA ALA A 216 -29.04 -13.02 12.15
C ALA A 216 -30.13 -12.10 11.55
N ARG A 217 -29.95 -11.58 10.34
CA ARG A 217 -30.99 -10.79 9.63
C ARG A 217 -32.27 -11.56 9.30
N LEU A 218 -32.24 -12.90 9.34
CA LEU A 218 -33.42 -13.75 9.16
C LEU A 218 -34.11 -14.06 10.51
N ASP A 219 -33.51 -13.70 11.63
CA ASP A 219 -34.14 -13.75 12.96
C ASP A 219 -35.19 -12.62 13.06
N PRO A 220 -36.46 -12.92 13.36
CA PRO A 220 -37.51 -11.91 13.55
C PRO A 220 -37.20 -10.86 14.63
N ASN A 221 -36.28 -11.15 15.55
CA ASN A 221 -35.90 -10.26 16.65
C ASN A 221 -34.57 -9.51 16.42
N TYR A 222 -34.01 -9.58 15.20
CA TYR A 222 -32.70 -8.98 14.94
C TYR A 222 -32.73 -7.45 14.91
N VAL A 223 -31.94 -6.85 15.80
CA VAL A 223 -31.67 -5.41 15.82
C VAL A 223 -30.26 -5.17 15.26
N PRO A 224 -30.12 -4.50 14.10
CA PRO A 224 -28.82 -4.22 13.50
C PRO A 224 -27.91 -3.42 14.45
N VAL A 225 -26.62 -3.76 14.47
CA VAL A 225 -25.61 -3.19 15.40
C VAL A 225 -25.55 -1.66 15.39
N TRP A 226 -25.82 -1.00 14.26
CA TRP A 226 -25.85 0.46 14.16
C TRP A 226 -27.01 1.14 14.89
N ARG A 227 -28.09 0.42 15.26
CA ARG A 227 -29.14 0.94 16.15
C ARG A 227 -28.74 0.94 17.62
N TRP A 228 -27.78 0.10 18.03
CA TRP A 228 -27.33 0.04 19.43
C TRP A 228 -26.57 1.32 19.82
N LEU A 229 -25.76 1.86 18.91
CA LEU A 229 -25.02 3.11 19.10
C LEU A 229 -25.89 4.36 19.27
N GLN A 230 -27.11 4.36 18.73
CA GLN A 230 -28.07 5.46 18.93
C GLN A 230 -28.84 5.36 20.25
N THR A 231 -28.85 4.17 20.88
CA THR A 231 -29.60 3.96 22.12
C THR A 231 -28.74 4.25 23.35
N GLU A 232 -27.42 3.99 23.28
CA GLU A 232 -26.47 4.36 24.36
C GLU A 232 -26.18 5.86 24.43
N THR A 233 -26.37 6.61 23.34
CA THR A 233 -26.19 8.07 23.33
C THR A 233 -27.46 8.84 23.74
N ALA A 234 -28.59 8.17 23.88
CA ALA A 234 -29.87 8.78 24.26
C ALA A 234 -30.24 8.56 25.73
N SER A 235 -29.45 7.82 26.51
CA SER A 235 -29.74 7.52 27.93
C SER A 235 -29.00 8.38 28.95
N ASP A 236 -28.17 9.34 28.50
CA ASP A 236 -27.40 10.22 29.39
C ASP A 236 -27.97 11.65 29.51
N ASP A 237 -29.12 11.94 28.91
CA ASP A 237 -29.83 13.22 29.11
C ASP A 237 -31.30 12.96 29.44
N GLU A 238 -31.62 12.94 30.74
CA GLU A 238 -32.85 13.51 31.31
C GLU A 238 -32.75 13.55 32.85
N PRO A 239 -33.46 14.48 33.52
CA PRO A 239 -32.93 15.72 34.12
C PRO A 239 -32.51 15.64 35.60
#